data_AF-A0A5R2MZU1-F1
#
_entry.id   AF-A0A5R2MZU1-F1
#
_cell.length_a   1.000
_cell.length_b   1.000
_cell.length_c   1.000
_cell.angle_alpha   90.00
_cell.angle_beta   90.00
_cell.angle_gamma   90.00
#
_symmetry.space_group_name_H-M   'P 1'
#
loop_
_entity.id
_entity.type
_entity.pdbx_description
1 polymer ?
#
loop_
_entity_poly.entity_id
_entity_poly.type
_entity_poly.pdbx_seq_one_letter_code
_entity_poly.pdbx_strand_id
1 'polypeptide(L)'
;RWRKSLFDTNTWRQAAALRRALRACRYDLVVDAQGLLKSALVARQARAPIAGFDRSSAREPSATLFYDVPYAVPRDLHAIERTRRLFGLALGYRPDLSTLDSGIVAPMGTIADIDGKAAFLLHGTSRDGKKWP
;
A
#
# COMPACT_ATOMS: atom_id res chain seq x y z
N ARG A 1 15.33 -7.00 4.47
CA ARG A 1 16.65 -6.35 4.27
C ARG A 1 17.05 -5.55 5.51
N TRP A 2 16.31 -4.50 5.90
CA TRP A 2 16.65 -3.69 7.09
C TRP A 2 16.48 -4.42 8.42
N ARG A 3 15.40 -5.21 8.55
CA ARG A 3 15.10 -5.99 9.77
C ARG A 3 16.16 -7.03 10.14
N LYS A 4 17.04 -7.39 9.19
CA LYS A 4 18.15 -8.36 9.37
C LYS A 4 19.51 -7.67 9.59
N SER A 5 19.55 -6.33 9.59
CA SER A 5 20.79 -5.55 9.66
C SER A 5 20.56 -4.24 10.42
N LEU A 6 20.06 -4.37 11.65
CA LEU A 6 19.71 -3.24 12.52
C LEU A 6 20.94 -2.49 13.06
N PHE A 7 22.13 -3.10 13.01
CA PHE A 7 23.40 -2.49 13.42
C PHE A 7 24.20 -1.91 12.25
N ASP A 8 23.72 -2.05 11.01
CA ASP A 8 24.40 -1.50 9.84
C ASP A 8 24.08 0.00 9.69
N THR A 9 25.12 0.82 9.72
CA THR A 9 25.07 2.27 9.50
C THR A 9 24.36 2.62 8.19
N ASN A 10 24.45 1.77 7.17
CA ASN A 10 23.77 1.99 5.90
C ASN A 10 22.25 1.89 6.01
N THR A 11 21.73 0.95 6.81
CA THR A 11 20.28 0.84 7.11
C THR A 11 19.78 2.12 7.78
N TRP A 12 20.53 2.68 8.73
CA TRP A 12 20.18 3.92 9.40
C TRP A 12 20.22 5.14 8.47
N ARG A 13 21.20 5.22 7.57
CA ARG A 13 21.25 6.26 6.53
C ARG A 13 20.04 6.21 5.61
N GLN A 14 19.64 5.02 5.15
CA GLN A 14 18.45 4.86 4.31
C GLN A 14 17.16 5.23 5.05
N ALA A 15 17.03 4.84 6.32
CA ALA A 15 15.89 5.24 7.16
C ALA A 15 15.83 6.76 7.36
N ALA A 16 16.97 7.40 7.60
CA ALA A 16 17.06 8.86 7.71
C ALA A 16 16.71 9.56 6.39
N ALA A 17 17.16 9.04 5.25
CA ALA A 17 16.80 9.56 3.93
C ALA A 17 15.30 9.44 3.65
N LEU A 18 14.68 8.29 3.94
CA LEU A 18 13.23 8.11 3.84
C LEU A 18 12.49 9.11 4.73
N ARG A 19 12.92 9.27 5.99
CA ARG A 19 12.31 10.24 6.91
C ARG A 19 12.39 11.67 6.40
N ARG A 20 13.54 12.07 5.82
CA ARG A 20 13.68 13.39 5.20
C ARG A 20 12.74 13.55 4.01
N ALA A 21 12.66 12.55 3.13
CA ALA A 21 11.76 12.57 1.97
C ALA A 21 10.28 12.68 2.38
N LEU A 22 9.85 11.88 3.36
CA LEU A 22 8.48 11.92 3.90
C LEU A 22 8.14 13.23 4.61
N ARG A 23 9.13 14.05 4.97
CA ARG A 23 8.95 15.36 5.62
C ARG A 23 9.25 16.52 4.68
N ALA A 24 9.65 16.25 3.44
CA ALA A 24 9.94 17.30 2.47
C ALA A 24 8.67 18.06 2.08
N CYS A 25 7.53 17.37 2.12
CA CYS A 25 6.19 17.95 1.94
C CYS A 25 5.42 17.90 3.26
N ARG A 26 4.57 18.90 3.48
CA ARG A 26 3.57 18.89 4.56
C ARG A 26 2.32 18.20 4.04
N TYR A 27 2.02 17.03 4.58
CA TYR A 27 0.77 16.32 4.29
C TYR A 27 -0.32 16.79 5.24
N ASP A 28 -1.54 16.92 4.74
CA ASP A 28 -2.72 17.16 5.57
C ASP A 28 -3.21 15.88 6.25
N LEU A 29 -3.00 14.74 5.59
CA LEU A 29 -3.40 13.41 6.05
C LEU A 29 -2.51 12.33 5.44
N VAL A 30 -2.21 11.28 6.21
CA VAL A 30 -1.61 10.03 5.74
C VAL A 30 -2.66 8.93 5.84
N VAL A 31 -2.84 8.15 4.77
CA VAL A 31 -3.77 7.00 4.76
C VAL A 31 -2.97 5.70 4.72
N ASP A 32 -2.92 4.93 5.81
CA ASP A 32 -2.35 3.58 5.85
C ASP A 32 -3.41 2.53 5.46
N ALA A 33 -3.40 2.18 4.17
CA ALA A 33 -4.25 1.12 3.61
C ALA A 33 -3.65 -0.30 3.72
N GLN A 34 -2.47 -0.47 4.32
CA GLN A 34 -1.86 -1.78 4.49
C GLN A 34 -2.27 -2.42 5.83
N GLY A 35 -2.44 -1.61 6.87
CA GLY A 35 -2.89 -2.09 8.17
C GLY A 35 -1.88 -2.97 8.89
N LEU A 36 -0.57 -2.71 8.73
CA LEU A 36 0.52 -3.45 9.37
C LEU A 36 1.33 -2.54 10.30
N LEU A 37 1.91 -3.09 11.37
CA LEU A 37 2.73 -2.32 12.31
C LEU A 37 3.87 -1.59 11.61
N LYS A 38 4.52 -2.27 10.64
CA LYS A 38 5.63 -1.68 9.87
C LYS A 38 5.20 -0.49 9.00
N SER A 39 4.00 -0.50 8.42
CA SER A 39 3.53 0.64 7.62
C SER A 39 3.12 1.79 8.52
N ALA A 40 2.49 1.49 9.65
CA ALA A 40 2.08 2.51 10.61
C ALA A 40 3.31 3.28 11.17
N LEU A 41 4.42 2.57 11.41
CA LEU A 41 5.70 3.19 11.78
C LEU A 41 6.28 4.07 10.67
N VAL A 42 6.11 3.70 9.40
CA VAL A 42 6.50 4.54 8.26
C VAL A 42 5.60 5.77 8.16
N ALA A 43 4.29 5.61 8.28
CA ALA A 43 3.31 6.70 8.25
C ALA A 43 3.62 7.77 9.33
N ARG A 44 3.95 7.35 10.56
CA ARG A 44 4.35 8.27 11.64
C ARG A 44 5.55 9.14 11.34
N GLN A 45 6.41 8.75 10.40
CA GLN A 45 7.55 9.58 10.04
C GLN A 45 7.14 10.86 9.32
N ALA A 46 5.98 10.89 8.64
CA ALA A 46 5.49 12.04 7.89
C ALA A 46 4.97 13.20 8.75
N ARG A 47 4.74 13.00 10.07
CA ARG A 47 4.25 14.03 11.01
C ARG A 47 2.94 14.72 10.59
N ALA A 48 2.02 13.94 10.03
CA ALA A 48 0.65 14.36 9.75
C ALA A 48 -0.32 13.38 10.41
N PRO A 49 -1.60 13.74 10.59
CA PRO A 49 -2.63 12.82 11.08
C PRO A 49 -2.66 11.55 10.24
N ILE A 50 -2.88 10.40 10.88
CA ILE A 50 -2.89 9.09 10.23
C ILE A 50 -4.28 8.49 10.30
N ALA A 51 -4.88 8.33 9.13
CA ALA A 51 -6.07 7.52 8.93
C ALA A 51 -5.69 6.09 8.58
N GLY A 52 -6.46 5.12 9.05
CA GLY A 52 -6.24 3.72 8.74
C GLY A 52 -7.40 2.83 9.13
N PHE A 53 -7.27 1.53 8.93
CA PHE A 53 -8.26 0.56 9.38
C PHE A 53 -8.33 0.49 10.91
N ASP A 54 -9.54 0.32 11.45
CA ASP A 54 -9.74 0.10 12.90
C ASP A 54 -9.20 -1.26 13.37
N ARG A 55 -9.30 -1.50 14.68
CA ARG A 55 -8.73 -2.70 15.31
C ARG A 55 -9.34 -4.01 14.77
N SER A 56 -10.61 -3.98 14.37
CA SER A 56 -11.33 -5.12 13.82
C SER A 56 -11.03 -5.35 12.34
N SER A 57 -10.61 -4.30 11.64
CA SER A 57 -10.44 -4.24 10.19
C SER A 57 -8.98 -4.37 9.76
N ALA A 58 -8.03 -3.92 10.58
CA ALA A 58 -6.61 -3.98 10.31
C ALA A 58 -6.10 -5.43 10.24
N ARG A 59 -5.04 -5.64 9.44
CA ARG A 59 -4.38 -6.95 9.31
C ARG A 59 -3.59 -7.28 10.57
N GLU A 60 -2.93 -6.29 11.16
CA GLU A 60 -2.29 -6.36 12.47
C GLU A 60 -2.95 -5.31 13.39
N PRO A 61 -3.78 -5.71 14.36
CA PRO A 61 -4.48 -4.77 15.25
C PRO A 61 -3.56 -3.79 16.01
N SER A 62 -2.29 -4.14 16.22
CA SER A 62 -1.30 -3.25 16.85
C SER A 62 -0.97 -2.01 16.01
N ALA A 63 -1.23 -2.03 14.70
CA ALA A 63 -1.04 -0.87 13.81
C ALA A 63 -1.93 0.31 14.23
N THR A 64 -3.11 0.03 14.81
CA THR A 64 -4.08 1.08 15.16
C THR A 64 -3.65 1.96 16.32
N LEU A 65 -2.66 1.53 17.10
CA LEU A 65 -2.04 2.35 18.16
C LEU A 65 -1.32 3.59 17.61
N PHE A 66 -1.10 3.63 16.29
CA PHE A 66 -0.43 4.72 15.60
C PHE A 66 -1.37 5.52 14.70
N TYR A 67 -2.68 5.20 14.68
CA TYR A 67 -3.66 5.92 13.89
C TYR A 67 -4.38 6.95 14.74
N ASP A 68 -4.53 8.15 14.21
CA ASP A 68 -5.34 9.22 14.82
C ASP A 68 -6.81 9.02 14.49
N VAL A 69 -7.11 8.51 13.28
CA VAL A 69 -8.49 8.30 12.81
C VAL A 69 -8.66 6.88 12.25
N PRO A 70 -9.09 5.92 13.09
CA PRO A 70 -9.38 4.56 12.64
C PRO A 70 -10.77 4.43 12.01
N TYR A 71 -10.87 3.66 10.92
CA TYR A 71 -12.12 3.41 10.20
C TYR A 71 -12.46 1.92 10.11
N ALA A 72 -13.71 1.59 10.43
CA ALA A 72 -14.22 0.23 10.29
C ALA A 72 -14.48 -0.08 8.80
N VAL A 73 -13.82 -1.11 8.28
CA VAL A 73 -14.03 -1.64 6.92
C VAL A 73 -13.95 -3.17 6.98
N PRO A 74 -15.04 -3.89 6.66
CA PRO A 74 -15.11 -5.34 6.80
C PRO A 74 -13.95 -6.07 6.09
N ARG A 75 -13.47 -7.16 6.70
CA ARG A 75 -12.29 -7.91 6.23
C ARG A 75 -12.61 -8.94 5.14
N ASP A 76 -13.87 -9.35 5.07
CA ASP A 76 -14.43 -10.27 4.09
C ASP A 76 -14.62 -9.64 2.69
N LEU A 77 -14.59 -8.32 2.61
CA LEU A 77 -14.61 -7.59 1.34
C LEU A 77 -13.33 -7.80 0.52
N HIS A 78 -13.49 -7.69 -0.81
CA HIS A 78 -12.35 -7.71 -1.72
C HIS A 78 -11.36 -6.57 -1.43
N ALA A 79 -10.05 -6.84 -1.57
CA ALA A 79 -9.01 -5.88 -1.19
C ALA A 79 -9.16 -4.51 -1.87
N ILE A 80 -9.53 -4.48 -3.16
CA ILE A 80 -9.79 -3.25 -3.92
C ILE A 80 -10.91 -2.43 -3.26
N GLU A 81 -12.05 -3.06 -2.97
CA GLU A 81 -13.18 -2.39 -2.36
C GLU A 81 -12.84 -1.88 -0.96
N ARG A 82 -12.11 -2.68 -0.16
CA ARG A 82 -11.65 -2.28 1.18
C ARG A 82 -10.82 -1.00 1.13
N THR A 83 -9.85 -0.93 0.23
CA THR A 83 -9.01 0.25 0.05
C THR A 83 -9.84 1.45 -0.40
N ARG A 84 -10.75 1.27 -1.37
CA ARG A 84 -11.60 2.37 -1.86
C ARG A 84 -12.52 2.92 -0.76
N ARG A 85 -13.13 2.05 0.05
CA ARG A 85 -13.94 2.44 1.21
C ARG A 85 -13.13 3.20 2.25
N LEU A 86 -11.92 2.74 2.58
CA LEU A 86 -11.02 3.44 3.50
C LEU A 86 -10.71 4.86 3.00
N PHE A 87 -10.37 5.02 1.73
CA PHE A 87 -10.10 6.34 1.15
C PHE A 87 -11.34 7.23 1.15
N GLY A 88 -12.50 6.69 0.81
CA GLY A 88 -13.77 7.42 0.90
C GLY A 88 -14.05 7.97 2.30
N LEU A 89 -13.87 7.13 3.32
CA LEU A 89 -14.05 7.51 4.72
C LEU A 89 -13.00 8.55 5.17
N ALA A 90 -11.73 8.34 4.82
CA ALA A 90 -10.63 9.21 5.21
C ALA A 90 -10.65 10.58 4.54
N LEU A 91 -11.11 10.65 3.28
CA LEU A 91 -11.10 11.86 2.46
C LEU A 91 -12.48 12.51 2.30
N GLY A 92 -13.53 11.94 2.92
CA GLY A 92 -14.87 12.53 2.96
C GLY A 92 -15.66 12.41 1.65
N TYR A 93 -15.47 11.36 0.87
CA TYR A 93 -16.23 11.10 -0.35
C TYR A 93 -16.82 9.69 -0.39
N ARG A 94 -17.84 9.48 -1.24
CA ARG A 94 -18.41 8.15 -1.49
C ARG A 94 -17.78 7.56 -2.76
N PRO A 95 -17.00 6.46 -2.66
CA PRO A 95 -16.43 5.83 -3.84
C PRO A 95 -17.51 5.12 -4.66
N ASP A 96 -17.45 5.23 -6.00
CA ASP A 96 -18.30 4.44 -6.89
C ASP A 96 -17.81 3.00 -6.99
N LEU A 97 -18.39 2.09 -6.22
CA LEU A 97 -17.98 0.69 -6.18
C LEU A 97 -18.42 -0.14 -7.40
N SER A 98 -19.24 0.41 -8.30
CA SER A 98 -19.75 -0.30 -9.47
C SER A 98 -18.74 -0.38 -10.62
N THR A 99 -17.82 0.58 -10.69
CA THR A 99 -16.79 0.65 -11.72
C THR A 99 -15.41 0.39 -11.13
N LEU A 100 -14.55 -0.27 -11.90
CA LEU A 100 -13.13 -0.43 -11.60
C LEU A 100 -12.30 0.28 -12.65
N ASP A 101 -11.92 1.51 -12.36
CA ASP A 101 -10.90 2.25 -13.11
C ASP A 101 -9.59 2.24 -12.32
N SER A 102 -8.53 1.70 -12.91
CA SER A 102 -7.20 1.64 -12.30
C SER A 102 -6.39 2.91 -12.50
N GLY A 103 -6.77 3.76 -13.47
CA GLY A 103 -5.99 4.92 -13.89
C GLY A 103 -4.61 4.58 -14.48
N ILE A 104 -4.29 3.30 -14.69
CA ILE A 104 -3.00 2.86 -15.23
C ILE A 104 -3.01 3.11 -16.74
N VAL A 105 -2.17 4.05 -17.18
CA VAL A 105 -1.92 4.32 -18.60
C VAL A 105 -0.69 3.53 -19.04
N ALA A 106 -0.82 2.81 -20.15
CA ALA A 106 0.33 2.11 -20.73
C ALA A 106 1.41 3.12 -21.14
N PRO A 107 2.70 2.89 -20.82
CA PRO A 107 3.78 3.78 -21.24
C PRO A 107 3.82 3.88 -22.77
N MET A 108 4.16 5.06 -23.29
CA MET A 108 4.30 5.27 -24.72
C MET A 108 5.51 4.50 -25.25
N GLY A 109 5.26 3.62 -26.23
CA GLY A 109 6.26 2.75 -26.84
C GLY A 109 5.66 1.38 -27.14
N THR A 110 5.91 0.88 -28.34
CA THR A 110 5.55 -0.50 -28.69
C THR A 110 6.51 -1.44 -27.96
N ILE A 111 6.03 -2.60 -27.51
CA ILE A 111 6.94 -3.72 -27.26
C ILE A 111 7.59 -3.99 -28.62
N ALA A 112 8.87 -3.62 -28.76
CA ALA A 112 9.61 -3.83 -30.00
C ALA A 112 9.53 -5.32 -30.38
N ASP A 113 9.32 -5.59 -31.67
CA ASP A 113 9.39 -6.92 -32.30
C ASP A 113 8.25 -7.92 -32.03
N ILE A 114 7.02 -7.49 -31.75
CA ILE A 114 5.86 -8.37 -31.84
C ILE A 114 5.05 -8.05 -33.10
N ASP A 115 5.35 -8.79 -34.18
CA ASP A 115 4.56 -8.75 -35.40
C ASP A 115 3.44 -9.82 -35.32
N GLY A 116 2.18 -9.42 -35.47
CA GLY A 116 1.02 -10.33 -35.44
C GLY A 116 0.38 -10.60 -34.06
N LYS A 117 -0.38 -11.70 -33.94
CA LYS A 117 -1.11 -12.08 -32.72
C LYS A 117 -0.15 -12.71 -31.71
N ALA A 118 -0.06 -12.15 -30.51
CA ALA A 118 0.75 -12.69 -29.42
C ALA A 118 -0.09 -13.07 -28.20
N ALA A 119 0.41 -14.05 -27.44
CA ALA A 119 -0.10 -14.43 -26.13
C ALA A 119 1.04 -14.40 -25.10
N PHE A 120 0.77 -13.86 -23.92
CA PHE A 120 1.72 -13.82 -22.81
C PHE A 120 1.33 -14.83 -21.75
N LEU A 121 2.24 -15.75 -21.41
CA LEU A 121 2.02 -16.77 -20.39
C LEU A 121 2.85 -16.44 -19.14
N LEU A 122 2.16 -15.95 -18.10
CA LEU A 122 2.79 -15.64 -16.82
C LEU A 122 2.73 -16.86 -15.89
N HIS A 123 3.68 -17.79 -16.06
CA HIS A 123 3.73 -19.04 -15.30
C HIS A 123 4.60 -18.97 -14.03
N GLY A 124 5.39 -17.90 -13.87
CA GLY A 124 6.21 -17.67 -12.67
C GLY A 124 5.37 -17.31 -11.44
N THR A 125 5.61 -18.00 -10.32
CA THR A 125 4.90 -17.77 -9.05
C THR A 125 5.84 -17.91 -7.86
N SER A 126 5.45 -17.34 -6.71
CA SER A 126 6.32 -17.25 -5.53
C SER A 126 6.40 -18.54 -4.70
N ARG A 127 5.66 -19.60 -5.04
CA ARG A 127 5.61 -20.87 -4.31
C ARG A 127 5.41 -22.04 -5.27
N ASP A 128 6.12 -23.14 -5.05
CA ASP A 128 6.07 -24.31 -5.94
C ASP A 128 4.66 -24.87 -6.11
N GLY A 129 3.87 -24.98 -5.03
CA GLY A 129 2.50 -25.49 -5.09
C GLY A 129 1.50 -24.59 -5.85
N LYS A 130 1.92 -23.43 -6.36
CA LYS A 130 1.10 -22.58 -7.23
C LYS A 130 1.49 -22.69 -8.71
N LYS A 131 2.51 -23.49 -9.04
CA LYS A 131 2.99 -23.66 -10.42
C LYS A 131 1.99 -24.49 -11.21
N TRP A 132 1.84 -24.15 -12.48
CA TRP A 132 1.15 -25.00 -13.45
C TRP A 132 2.11 -26.13 -13.86
N PRO A 133 1.69 -27.42 -13.89
CA PRO A 133 2.55 -28.56 -14.22
C PRO A 133 3.15 -28.49 -15.63
#